data_AF-A0A968NMH1-F1
#
_entry.id   AF-A0A968NMH1-F1
#
_cell.length_a   1.000
_cell.length_b   1.000
_cell.length_c   1.000
_cell.angle_alpha   90.00
_cell.angle_beta   90.00
_cell.angle_gamma   90.00
#
_symmetry.space_group_name_H-M   'P 1'
#
loop_
_entity.id
_entity.type
_entity.pdbx_description
1 polymer ?
#
loop_
_entity_poly.entity_id
_entity_poly.type
_entity_poly.pdbx_seq_one_letter_code
_entity_poly.pdbx_strand_id
1 'polypeptide(L)'
;MALAVAPLQAQNQTWDNGSANSLWDTSSLNWDVGSAWSNGNNAIFGDTGSGNITLGEDITAGDVSFVNNNSSIDYIFAGSNLTFNSNISTSGSGNITINNLLAGPGSINLNGSGNFVLTSNNFTQNNTFTGSITVGPGAILSTHLTTFSNGNLFSVLGDTTKATAVTVLDGGTFSIRSGNFTHYGNASIKLTGNGVITNGTASFGALRNAAQSVFTDQIDLTGNTTFGGINGITINGNLNVSGSNVTLTKIGGTTLTLRGSHNNVTAANLSRIIVNGASLFLGTDVAAANATIVLDGTGAGLGGYGREREHCQ
;
A
#
# COMPACT_ATOMS: atom_id res chain seq x y z
N MET A 1 46.07 5.01 -23.22
CA MET A 1 45.15 3.88 -22.98
C MET A 1 44.41 4.18 -21.69
N ALA A 2 43.16 4.65 -21.76
CA ALA A 2 42.34 4.83 -20.57
C ALA A 2 41.75 3.46 -20.20
N LEU A 3 42.08 2.94 -19.01
CA LEU A 3 41.36 1.79 -18.46
C LEU A 3 39.92 2.24 -18.20
N ALA A 4 38.96 1.63 -18.88
CA ALA A 4 37.57 1.74 -18.50
C ALA A 4 37.42 1.11 -17.11
N VAL A 5 37.20 1.94 -16.09
CA VAL A 5 36.81 1.47 -14.76
C VAL A 5 35.42 0.89 -14.93
N ALA A 6 35.29 -0.44 -14.79
CA ALA A 6 33.98 -1.07 -14.72
C ALA A 6 33.20 -0.43 -13.56
N PRO A 7 31.90 -0.14 -13.73
CA PRO A 7 31.09 0.38 -12.64
C PRO A 7 31.23 -0.57 -11.45
N LEU A 8 31.66 -0.03 -10.30
CA LEU A 8 31.78 -0.81 -9.07
C LEU A 8 30.38 -1.33 -8.73
N GLN A 9 30.20 -2.64 -8.77
CA GLN A 9 28.94 -3.27 -8.39
C GLN A 9 28.73 -3.05 -6.88
N ALA A 10 27.50 -2.72 -6.48
CA ALA A 10 27.12 -2.66 -5.07
C ALA A 10 27.45 -4.00 -4.39
N GLN A 11 28.24 -3.95 -3.30
CA GLN A 11 28.54 -5.12 -2.51
C GLN A 11 27.35 -5.47 -1.63
N ASN A 12 27.09 -6.76 -1.41
CA ASN A 12 26.10 -7.20 -0.43
C ASN A 12 26.70 -7.15 0.97
N GLN A 13 26.01 -6.51 1.91
CA GLN A 13 26.33 -6.50 3.32
C GLN A 13 25.16 -7.06 4.13
N THR A 14 25.44 -8.01 5.00
CA THR A 14 24.42 -8.66 5.85
C THR A 14 24.45 -8.07 7.24
N TRP A 15 23.29 -7.62 7.71
CA TRP A 15 23.10 -7.14 9.07
C TRP A 15 23.28 -8.28 10.06
N ASP A 16 24.17 -8.09 11.03
CA ASP A 16 24.44 -9.05 12.10
C ASP A 16 24.35 -8.44 13.50
N ASN A 17 24.20 -7.12 13.60
CA ASN A 17 24.25 -6.36 14.86
C ASN A 17 25.49 -6.70 15.70
N GLY A 18 26.66 -6.88 15.06
CA GLY A 18 27.91 -7.29 15.71
C GLY A 18 28.36 -6.38 16.85
N SER A 19 28.00 -5.09 16.83
CA SER A 19 28.27 -4.13 17.92
C SER A 19 27.17 -4.07 18.99
N ALA A 20 26.09 -4.84 18.83
CA ALA A 20 24.96 -4.92 19.76
C ALA A 20 24.34 -3.56 20.15
N ASN A 21 24.36 -2.58 19.23
CA ASN A 21 23.86 -1.23 19.46
C ASN A 21 22.62 -0.88 18.61
N SER A 22 22.21 -1.77 17.69
CA SER A 22 21.05 -1.57 16.82
C SER A 22 21.12 -0.31 15.93
N LEU A 23 22.32 0.18 15.61
CA LEU A 23 22.51 1.35 14.75
C LEU A 23 22.91 0.97 13.32
N TRP A 24 22.19 1.50 12.35
CA TRP A 24 22.62 1.54 10.96
C TRP A 24 23.24 2.91 10.69
N ASP A 25 24.57 2.94 10.66
CA ASP A 25 25.39 4.09 10.32
C ASP A 25 26.73 3.61 9.71
N THR A 26 27.54 4.52 9.18
CA THR A 26 28.82 4.24 8.50
C THR A 26 30.00 4.01 9.46
N SER A 27 29.77 3.98 10.76
CA SER A 27 30.80 3.81 11.81
C SER A 27 30.62 2.55 12.66
N SER A 28 29.38 2.11 12.87
CA SER A 28 29.00 0.96 13.68
C SER A 28 29.33 -0.34 12.96
N LEU A 29 29.96 -1.27 13.68
CA LEU A 29 30.39 -2.57 13.15
C LEU A 29 29.25 -3.61 13.24
N ASN A 30 28.17 -3.38 12.52
CA ASN A 30 26.94 -4.20 12.53
C ASN A 30 26.67 -4.96 11.22
N TRP A 31 27.67 -5.06 10.35
CA TRP A 31 27.57 -5.69 9.03
C TRP A 31 28.65 -6.74 8.83
N ASP A 32 28.39 -7.83 8.12
CA ASP A 32 29.41 -8.80 7.65
C ASP A 32 30.49 -9.21 8.68
N VAL A 33 30.08 -9.66 9.86
CA VAL A 33 30.96 -10.10 10.95
C VAL A 33 31.87 -8.96 11.44
N GLY A 34 31.28 -7.81 11.75
CA GLY A 34 31.97 -6.67 12.39
C GLY A 34 32.59 -5.64 11.44
N SER A 35 32.01 -5.48 10.25
CA SER A 35 32.28 -4.41 9.29
C SER A 35 31.32 -3.24 9.46
N ALA A 36 31.76 -2.05 9.04
CA ALA A 36 30.92 -0.86 8.94
C ALA A 36 30.07 -0.85 7.65
N TRP A 37 28.95 -0.12 7.67
CA TRP A 37 28.16 0.13 6.47
C TRP A 37 28.91 1.01 5.47
N SER A 38 28.77 0.73 4.18
CA SER A 38 29.20 1.64 3.11
C SER A 38 28.01 2.04 2.24
N ASN A 39 27.79 3.34 2.08
CA ASN A 39 26.71 3.85 1.26
C ASN A 39 26.82 3.39 -0.20
N GLY A 40 25.69 2.98 -0.78
CA GLY A 40 25.58 2.41 -2.12
C GLY A 40 25.63 0.87 -2.14
N ASN A 41 26.03 0.22 -1.05
CA ASN A 41 25.96 -1.24 -0.92
C ASN A 41 24.52 -1.74 -0.78
N ASN A 42 24.33 -3.04 -0.95
CA ASN A 42 23.05 -3.70 -0.73
C ASN A 42 22.96 -4.18 0.71
N ALA A 43 21.87 -3.84 1.40
CA ALA A 43 21.60 -4.28 2.76
C ALA A 43 20.77 -5.56 2.75
N ILE A 44 21.20 -6.57 3.51
CA ILE A 44 20.48 -7.83 3.70
C ILE A 44 20.16 -8.02 5.18
N PHE A 45 18.88 -8.12 5.48
CA PHE A 45 18.35 -8.43 6.82
C PHE A 45 17.82 -9.86 6.82
N GLY A 46 18.50 -10.76 7.52
CA GLY A 46 18.17 -12.18 7.59
C GLY A 46 17.31 -12.55 8.81
N ASP A 47 17.35 -13.83 9.17
CA ASP A 47 16.75 -14.36 10.41
C ASP A 47 17.56 -14.00 11.67
N THR A 48 18.73 -13.39 11.52
CA THR A 48 19.60 -12.95 12.62
C THR A 48 19.66 -11.43 12.68
N GLY A 49 19.63 -10.85 13.88
CA GLY A 49 19.73 -9.39 14.07
C GLY A 49 18.38 -8.64 14.16
N SER A 50 17.31 -9.35 14.52
CA SER A 50 15.94 -8.83 14.71
C SER A 50 15.84 -7.66 15.69
N GLY A 51 14.78 -6.86 15.55
CA GLY A 51 14.37 -5.86 16.52
C GLY A 51 14.35 -4.44 15.97
N ASN A 52 14.50 -3.47 16.87
CA ASN A 52 14.53 -2.06 16.49
C ASN A 52 15.90 -1.76 15.88
N ILE A 53 15.91 -1.17 14.69
CA ILE A 53 17.10 -0.68 14.00
C ILE A 53 16.91 0.82 13.81
N THR A 54 17.87 1.61 14.31
CA THR A 54 17.85 3.05 14.17
C THR A 54 18.88 3.47 13.13
N LEU A 55 18.44 4.17 12.09
CA LEU A 55 19.34 4.86 11.17
C LEU A 55 19.92 6.07 11.90
N GLY A 56 21.19 5.98 12.27
CA GLY A 56 21.90 7.04 13.02
C GLY A 56 22.17 8.29 12.18
N GLU A 57 22.14 8.13 10.86
CA GLU A 57 22.38 9.16 9.86
C GLU A 57 21.61 8.82 8.57
N ASP A 58 21.60 9.73 7.59
CA ASP A 58 20.98 9.46 6.30
C ASP A 58 21.75 8.35 5.57
N ILE A 59 21.03 7.28 5.21
CA ILE A 59 21.59 6.09 4.57
C ILE A 59 21.22 6.06 3.10
N THR A 60 22.19 5.73 2.24
CA THR A 60 21.94 5.35 0.85
C THR A 60 22.27 3.88 0.64
N ALA A 61 21.28 3.09 0.26
CA ALA A 61 21.43 1.68 -0.10
C ALA A 61 21.24 1.48 -1.62
N GLY A 62 21.89 0.46 -2.18
CA GLY A 62 21.57 -0.07 -3.50
C GLY A 62 20.20 -0.75 -3.44
N ASP A 63 20.20 -1.99 -2.97
CA ASP A 63 19.02 -2.74 -2.58
C ASP A 63 18.91 -2.88 -1.05
N VAL A 64 17.69 -3.10 -0.57
CA VAL A 64 17.38 -3.50 0.82
C VAL A 64 16.53 -4.76 0.75
N SER A 65 17.04 -5.87 1.28
CA SER A 65 16.39 -7.17 1.19
C SER A 65 16.09 -7.72 2.59
N PHE A 66 14.83 -8.02 2.84
CA PHE A 66 14.36 -8.73 4.02
C PHE A 66 14.15 -10.21 3.67
N VAL A 67 15.03 -11.05 4.18
CA VAL A 67 14.97 -12.52 4.05
C VAL A 67 14.70 -13.10 5.43
N ASN A 68 13.47 -12.88 5.91
CA ASN A 68 13.08 -13.15 7.28
C ASN A 68 12.02 -14.26 7.31
N ASN A 69 12.47 -15.51 7.35
CA ASN A 69 11.64 -16.70 7.35
C ASN A 69 11.02 -17.01 8.71
N ASN A 70 11.46 -16.35 9.78
CA ASN A 70 10.96 -16.56 11.13
C ASN A 70 9.88 -15.54 11.51
N SER A 71 8.63 -16.00 11.65
CA SER A 71 7.49 -15.16 12.04
C SER A 71 7.55 -14.58 13.45
N SER A 72 8.48 -15.06 14.30
CA SER A 72 8.73 -14.50 15.64
C SER A 72 9.75 -13.37 15.64
N ILE A 73 10.37 -13.11 14.48
CA ILE A 73 11.38 -12.08 14.30
C ILE A 73 10.76 -10.95 13.49
N ASP A 74 10.69 -9.77 14.10
CA ASP A 74 10.20 -8.56 13.45
C ASP A 74 11.32 -7.53 13.37
N TYR A 75 11.28 -6.71 12.33
CA TYR A 75 12.16 -5.56 12.17
C TYR A 75 11.37 -4.26 12.27
N ILE A 76 11.90 -3.30 13.02
CA ILE A 76 11.33 -1.96 13.13
C ILE A 76 12.42 -0.94 12.85
N PHE A 77 12.31 -0.23 11.74
CA PHE A 77 13.25 0.81 11.35
C PHE A 77 12.74 2.20 11.74
N ALA A 78 13.62 3.03 12.29
CA ALA A 78 13.34 4.41 12.66
C ALA A 78 14.61 5.27 12.55
N GLY A 79 14.50 6.58 12.83
CA GLY A 79 15.63 7.51 12.80
C GLY A 79 15.68 8.35 11.53
N SER A 80 16.87 8.49 10.96
CA SER A 80 17.17 9.32 9.78
C SER A 80 16.58 8.77 8.47
N ASN A 81 16.86 9.39 7.33
CA ASN A 81 16.23 9.01 6.05
C ASN A 81 16.90 7.79 5.42
N LEU A 82 16.12 7.01 4.66
CA LEU A 82 16.62 5.90 3.84
C LEU A 82 16.38 6.21 2.37
N THR A 83 17.47 6.38 1.63
CA THR A 83 17.47 6.43 0.17
C THR A 83 17.83 5.06 -0.39
N PHE A 84 17.05 4.53 -1.33
CA PHE A 84 17.33 3.24 -1.98
C PHE A 84 17.32 3.40 -3.50
N ASN A 85 18.36 2.90 -4.15
CA ASN A 85 18.62 3.12 -5.57
C ASN A 85 17.93 2.08 -6.47
N SER A 86 17.63 0.90 -5.95
CA SER A 86 17.08 -0.23 -6.72
C SER A 86 15.79 -0.75 -6.11
N ASN A 87 15.83 -1.57 -5.06
CA ASN A 87 14.60 -2.12 -4.50
C ASN A 87 14.63 -2.23 -2.98
N ILE A 88 13.46 -2.11 -2.36
CA ILE A 88 13.15 -2.76 -1.09
C ILE A 88 12.41 -4.06 -1.43
N SER A 89 12.86 -5.20 -0.91
CA SER A 89 12.20 -6.48 -1.15
C SER A 89 11.98 -7.28 0.13
N THR A 90 10.88 -8.05 0.17
CA THR A 90 10.61 -8.97 1.28
C THR A 90 10.42 -10.40 0.79
N SER A 91 10.86 -11.33 1.62
CA SER A 91 10.60 -12.77 1.52
C SER A 91 10.52 -13.36 2.94
N GLY A 92 9.87 -14.50 3.09
CA GLY A 92 9.65 -15.13 4.40
C GLY A 92 8.38 -14.64 5.11
N SER A 93 8.31 -14.80 6.43
CA SER A 93 7.08 -14.65 7.23
C SER A 93 7.14 -13.61 8.35
N GLY A 94 8.31 -13.05 8.66
CA GLY A 94 8.44 -12.04 9.72
C GLY A 94 7.94 -10.66 9.29
N ASN A 95 7.51 -9.85 10.26
CA ASN A 95 6.93 -8.53 9.98
C ASN A 95 8.02 -7.47 9.89
N ILE A 96 7.80 -6.49 9.01
CA ILE A 96 8.73 -5.37 8.80
C ILE A 96 7.95 -4.08 8.99
N THR A 97 8.45 -3.17 9.81
CA THR A 97 7.92 -1.82 9.97
C THR A 97 8.97 -0.81 9.58
N ILE A 98 8.68 0.06 8.61
CA ILE A 98 9.56 1.16 8.19
C ILE A 98 8.94 2.49 8.64
N ASN A 99 9.59 3.15 9.59
CA ASN A 99 9.21 4.49 10.08
C ASN A 99 10.17 5.60 9.65
N ASN A 100 11.09 5.30 8.73
CA ASN A 100 11.97 6.29 8.12
C ASN A 100 11.26 7.01 6.98
N LEU A 101 11.79 8.17 6.57
CA LEU A 101 11.44 8.76 5.29
C LEU A 101 12.11 7.96 4.18
N LEU A 102 11.34 7.50 3.21
CA LEU A 102 11.83 6.75 2.06
C LEU A 102 11.98 7.65 0.83
N ALA A 103 13.15 7.59 0.19
CA ALA A 103 13.48 8.33 -1.02
C ALA A 103 14.23 7.48 -2.04
N GLY A 104 14.33 7.97 -3.28
CA GLY A 104 15.11 7.35 -4.35
C GLY A 104 14.27 6.77 -5.49
N PRO A 105 14.91 6.32 -6.57
CA PRO A 105 14.22 5.82 -7.76
C PRO A 105 13.66 4.41 -7.59
N GLY A 106 14.03 3.70 -6.51
CA GLY A 106 13.75 2.29 -6.36
C GLY A 106 12.29 1.93 -6.11
N SER A 107 11.96 0.65 -6.31
CA SER A 107 10.62 0.08 -6.11
C SER A 107 10.53 -0.75 -4.82
N ILE A 108 9.31 -1.00 -4.34
CA ILE A 108 9.05 -1.87 -3.17
C ILE A 108 8.36 -3.15 -3.66
N ASN A 109 8.98 -4.31 -3.46
CA ASN A 109 8.49 -5.61 -3.93
C ASN A 109 8.26 -6.57 -2.75
N LEU A 110 7.01 -6.76 -2.36
CA LEU A 110 6.64 -7.57 -1.21
C LEU A 110 6.26 -8.99 -1.65
N ASN A 111 7.06 -9.99 -1.33
CA ASN A 111 6.76 -11.40 -1.67
C ASN A 111 6.75 -12.32 -0.44
N GLY A 112 7.05 -11.80 0.75
CA GLY A 112 6.90 -12.53 2.01
C GLY A 112 5.48 -12.46 2.57
N SER A 113 5.05 -13.50 3.29
CA SER A 113 3.74 -13.55 3.96
C SER A 113 3.63 -12.70 5.22
N GLY A 114 4.74 -12.09 5.65
CA GLY A 114 4.76 -11.16 6.78
C GLY A 114 4.07 -9.84 6.45
N ASN A 115 3.70 -9.10 7.49
CA ASN A 115 3.13 -7.76 7.33
C ASN A 115 4.23 -6.72 7.12
N PHE A 116 4.22 -6.03 5.99
CA PHE A 116 5.05 -4.86 5.73
C PHE A 116 4.26 -3.59 6.08
N VAL A 117 4.63 -2.95 7.18
CA VAL A 117 4.05 -1.69 7.63
C VAL A 117 4.90 -0.54 7.11
N LEU A 118 4.35 0.25 6.19
CA LEU A 118 4.96 1.48 5.71
C LEU A 118 4.32 2.68 6.42
N THR A 119 5.16 3.51 7.03
CA THR A 119 4.74 4.78 7.64
C THR A 119 5.63 5.92 7.12
N SER A 120 5.53 7.11 7.70
CA SER A 120 6.49 8.19 7.46
C SER A 120 6.99 8.75 8.79
N ASN A 121 8.25 9.20 8.81
CA ASN A 121 8.93 9.67 10.01
C ASN A 121 8.13 10.77 10.71
N ASN A 122 7.63 10.48 11.91
CA ASN A 122 6.77 11.35 12.71
C ASN A 122 5.51 11.88 12.00
N PHE A 123 5.11 11.25 10.88
CA PHE A 123 3.87 11.57 10.15
C PHE A 123 3.76 13.01 9.66
N THR A 124 4.89 13.73 9.53
CA THR A 124 4.93 15.13 9.08
C THR A 124 5.51 15.29 7.67
N GLN A 125 5.99 14.22 7.06
CA GLN A 125 6.66 14.24 5.76
C GLN A 125 6.18 13.10 4.85
N ASN A 126 6.31 13.30 3.54
CA ASN A 126 5.96 12.34 2.50
C ASN A 126 7.16 11.49 2.11
N ASN A 127 6.92 10.20 1.93
CA ASN A 127 7.85 9.38 1.16
C ASN A 127 7.97 9.97 -0.26
N THR A 128 9.18 10.09 -0.78
CA THR A 128 9.49 10.72 -2.07
C THR A 128 10.10 9.73 -3.07
N PHE A 129 10.14 8.44 -2.73
CA PHE A 129 10.56 7.43 -3.70
C PHE A 129 9.64 7.42 -4.92
N THR A 130 10.20 7.14 -6.09
CA THR A 130 9.48 7.24 -7.37
C THR A 130 9.17 5.90 -8.02
N GLY A 131 9.72 4.79 -7.49
CA GLY A 131 9.37 3.46 -7.97
C GLY A 131 7.99 3.01 -7.47
N SER A 132 7.50 1.91 -8.04
CA SER A 132 6.18 1.37 -7.71
C SER A 132 6.24 0.45 -6.49
N ILE A 133 5.07 0.17 -5.91
CA ILE A 133 4.90 -0.87 -4.89
C ILE A 133 4.18 -2.07 -5.52
N THR A 134 4.74 -3.25 -5.39
CA THR A 134 4.11 -4.52 -5.78
C THR A 134 3.90 -5.38 -4.55
N VAL A 135 2.65 -5.83 -4.33
CA VAL A 135 2.26 -6.72 -3.25
C VAL A 135 1.94 -8.09 -3.83
N GLY A 136 2.82 -9.05 -3.61
CA GLY A 136 2.71 -10.42 -4.09
C GLY A 136 1.72 -11.28 -3.31
N PRO A 137 1.48 -12.53 -3.75
CA PRO A 137 0.61 -13.48 -3.07
C PRO A 137 1.02 -13.71 -1.62
N GLY A 138 0.06 -13.68 -0.70
CA GLY A 138 0.29 -13.87 0.75
C GLY A 138 0.89 -12.66 1.45
N ALA A 139 1.46 -11.69 0.73
CA ALA A 139 2.05 -10.49 1.31
C ALA A 139 0.97 -9.49 1.76
N ILE A 140 1.27 -8.75 2.82
CA ILE A 140 0.41 -7.69 3.34
C ILE A 140 1.19 -6.38 3.34
N LEU A 141 0.70 -5.38 2.59
CA LEU A 141 1.10 -4.00 2.76
C LEU A 141 0.12 -3.31 3.69
N SER A 142 0.58 -2.89 4.86
CA SER A 142 -0.17 -2.02 5.77
C SER A 142 0.38 -0.61 5.72
N THR A 143 -0.46 0.39 5.45
CA THR A 143 -0.05 1.80 5.59
C THR A 143 -0.64 2.41 6.86
N HIS A 144 0.19 3.21 7.54
CA HIS A 144 -0.23 4.00 8.69
C HIS A 144 -0.22 5.47 8.30
N LEU A 145 -1.40 6.09 8.21
CA LEU A 145 -1.52 7.51 7.96
C LEU A 145 -1.97 8.20 9.25
N THR A 146 -1.11 9.00 9.88
CA THR A 146 -1.55 9.89 10.95
C THR A 146 -1.51 11.34 10.50
N THR A 147 -2.56 12.06 10.88
CA THR A 147 -2.72 13.52 10.84
C THR A 147 -2.92 14.21 9.48
N PHE A 148 -4.07 14.88 9.38
CA PHE A 148 -4.33 16.00 8.49
C PHE A 148 -3.76 17.26 9.14
N SER A 149 -2.55 17.67 8.81
CA SER A 149 -2.15 19.07 9.02
C SER A 149 -2.47 19.85 7.75
N ASN A 150 -3.43 20.77 7.82
CA ASN A 150 -3.76 21.76 6.77
C ASN A 150 -4.33 21.21 5.45
N GLY A 151 -5.02 20.07 5.47
CA GLY A 151 -5.71 19.56 4.28
C GLY A 151 -4.82 18.87 3.24
N ASN A 152 -3.52 18.76 3.50
CA ASN A 152 -2.61 17.98 2.68
C ASN A 152 -2.58 16.55 3.21
N LEU A 153 -2.99 15.58 2.37
CA LEU A 153 -2.74 14.17 2.67
C LEU A 153 -1.24 13.90 2.53
N PHE A 154 -0.61 13.37 3.56
CA PHE A 154 0.74 12.87 3.41
C PHE A 154 0.72 11.54 2.62
N SER A 155 1.41 11.47 1.48
CA SER A 155 1.56 10.24 0.72
C SER A 155 2.60 9.35 1.39
N VAL A 156 2.12 8.29 2.03
CA VAL A 156 2.95 7.17 2.49
C VAL A 156 3.43 6.33 1.30
N LEU A 157 2.78 6.46 0.13
CA LEU A 157 2.97 5.61 -1.05
C LEU A 157 4.00 6.17 -2.06
N GLY A 158 4.85 7.12 -1.65
CA GLY A 158 5.85 7.73 -2.52
C GLY A 158 5.31 8.90 -3.36
N ASP A 159 6.03 9.24 -4.43
CA ASP A 159 5.65 10.27 -5.40
C ASP A 159 4.40 9.86 -6.20
N THR A 160 3.24 10.43 -5.83
CA THR A 160 1.93 10.13 -6.44
C THR A 160 1.72 10.77 -7.82
N THR A 161 2.73 11.46 -8.35
CA THR A 161 2.67 12.05 -9.70
C THR A 161 3.01 11.04 -10.81
N LYS A 162 3.52 9.84 -10.47
CA LYS A 162 3.91 8.79 -11.42
C LYS A 162 2.83 7.73 -11.62
N ALA A 163 2.81 7.10 -12.80
CA ALA A 163 1.78 6.13 -13.20
C ALA A 163 1.93 4.79 -12.44
N THR A 164 0.83 4.31 -11.84
CA THR A 164 0.71 3.13 -10.96
C THR A 164 1.62 3.14 -9.71
N ALA A 165 1.12 3.71 -8.60
CA ALA A 165 1.87 3.71 -7.34
C ALA A 165 1.83 2.34 -6.63
N VAL A 166 0.73 1.59 -6.76
CA VAL A 166 0.54 0.31 -6.04
C VAL A 166 -0.11 -0.72 -6.96
N THR A 167 0.51 -1.90 -7.06
CA THR A 167 -0.05 -3.10 -7.69
C THR A 167 -0.22 -4.21 -6.64
N VAL A 168 -1.44 -4.73 -6.49
CA VAL A 168 -1.73 -5.86 -5.59
C VAL A 168 -2.05 -7.09 -6.41
N LEU A 169 -1.16 -8.08 -6.39
CA LEU A 169 -1.27 -9.37 -7.07
C LEU A 169 -2.30 -10.28 -6.39
N ASP A 170 -2.71 -11.34 -7.09
CA ASP A 170 -3.69 -12.29 -6.57
C ASP A 170 -3.18 -12.94 -5.28
N GLY A 171 -4.05 -12.98 -4.27
CA GLY A 171 -3.70 -13.41 -2.91
C GLY A 171 -2.89 -12.40 -2.08
N GLY A 172 -2.49 -11.25 -2.63
CA GLY A 172 -1.87 -10.15 -1.88
C GLY A 172 -2.92 -9.27 -1.18
N THR A 173 -2.54 -8.62 -0.08
CA THR A 173 -3.42 -7.75 0.70
C THR A 173 -2.86 -6.33 0.81
N PHE A 174 -3.68 -5.33 0.50
CA PHE A 174 -3.41 -3.94 0.83
C PHE A 174 -4.36 -3.50 1.95
N SER A 175 -3.78 -2.99 3.04
CA SER A 175 -4.46 -2.60 4.27
C SER A 175 -4.11 -1.16 4.65
N ILE A 176 -5.12 -0.40 5.08
CA ILE A 176 -4.95 0.98 5.55
C ILE A 176 -5.39 0.99 7.02
N ARG A 177 -4.44 1.24 7.93
CA ARG A 177 -4.60 0.95 9.37
C ARG A 177 -5.00 2.17 10.22
N SER A 178 -4.99 3.38 9.67
CA SER A 178 -5.45 4.61 10.36
C SER A 178 -5.68 5.81 9.43
N GLY A 179 -6.50 6.77 9.89
CA GLY A 179 -6.77 8.07 9.24
C GLY A 179 -7.79 8.04 8.10
N ASN A 180 -8.24 9.22 7.64
CA ASN A 180 -8.88 9.32 6.32
C ASN A 180 -7.80 9.19 5.27
N PHE A 181 -7.95 8.22 4.38
CA PHE A 181 -7.13 8.13 3.19
C PHE A 181 -7.82 8.94 2.08
N THR A 182 -7.13 9.95 1.57
CA THR A 182 -7.49 10.69 0.36
C THR A 182 -6.32 10.73 -0.59
N HIS A 183 -6.18 9.72 -1.44
CA HIS A 183 -5.13 9.71 -2.45
C HIS A 183 -5.38 10.80 -3.49
N TYR A 184 -4.42 11.71 -3.65
CA TYR A 184 -4.43 12.74 -4.70
C TYR A 184 -3.27 12.49 -5.66
N GLY A 185 -3.55 12.43 -6.96
CA GLY A 185 -2.51 12.31 -7.98
C GLY A 185 -2.97 11.67 -9.30
N ASN A 186 -2.00 11.50 -10.21
CA ASN A 186 -2.20 10.72 -11.44
C ASN A 186 -1.83 9.23 -11.23
N ALA A 187 -1.38 8.87 -10.04
CA ALA A 187 -1.10 7.49 -9.68
C ALA A 187 -2.39 6.67 -9.63
N SER A 188 -2.32 5.45 -10.17
CA SER A 188 -3.40 4.48 -10.05
C SER A 188 -3.07 3.41 -9.00
N ILE A 189 -4.12 2.90 -8.36
CA ILE A 189 -4.05 1.68 -7.55
C ILE A 189 -4.57 0.53 -8.44
N LYS A 190 -3.69 -0.40 -8.78
CA LYS A 190 -4.02 -1.56 -9.61
C LYS A 190 -4.25 -2.80 -8.74
N LEU A 191 -5.43 -3.38 -8.85
CA LEU A 191 -5.87 -4.55 -8.10
C LEU A 191 -6.02 -5.74 -9.07
N THR A 192 -5.21 -6.77 -8.85
CA THR A 192 -5.06 -7.93 -9.74
C THR A 192 -5.33 -9.24 -8.99
N GLY A 193 -6.49 -9.36 -8.30
CA GLY A 193 -6.95 -10.63 -7.72
C GLY A 193 -7.68 -10.55 -6.36
N ASN A 194 -8.07 -11.71 -5.82
CA ASN A 194 -9.10 -11.93 -4.79
C ASN A 194 -8.76 -11.40 -3.36
N GLY A 195 -7.74 -10.56 -3.18
CA GLY A 195 -7.13 -10.31 -1.87
C GLY A 195 -7.31 -8.92 -1.24
N VAL A 196 -8.02 -7.98 -1.87
CA VAL A 196 -7.72 -6.58 -1.58
C VAL A 196 -8.69 -5.93 -0.59
N ILE A 197 -8.28 -5.93 0.68
CA ILE A 197 -8.81 -5.21 1.87
C ILE A 197 -9.68 -6.10 2.79
N THR A 198 -9.09 -7.10 3.44
CA THR A 198 -9.80 -7.95 4.43
C THR A 198 -9.48 -7.58 5.89
N ASN A 199 -10.56 -7.44 6.64
CA ASN A 199 -10.78 -7.33 8.08
C ASN A 199 -9.59 -7.53 9.05
N GLY A 200 -9.29 -6.48 9.82
CA GLY A 200 -8.40 -6.52 10.99
C GLY A 200 -8.11 -5.10 11.48
N THR A 201 -9.08 -4.47 12.14
CA THR A 201 -9.00 -3.05 12.56
C THR A 201 -8.59 -2.10 11.43
N ALA A 202 -9.37 -2.06 10.35
CA ALA A 202 -9.45 -0.84 9.54
C ALA A 202 -10.22 0.22 10.33
N SER A 203 -9.68 0.66 11.46
CA SER A 203 -10.06 1.96 11.95
C SER A 203 -9.52 2.93 10.91
N PHE A 204 -10.35 3.46 10.02
CA PHE A 204 -10.19 4.84 9.58
C PHE A 204 -10.46 5.67 10.84
N GLY A 205 -9.53 5.56 11.80
CA GLY A 205 -9.62 6.16 13.09
C GLY A 205 -9.31 7.61 12.85
N ALA A 206 -10.35 8.38 12.57
CA ALA A 206 -10.32 9.72 13.07
C ALA A 206 -10.02 9.64 14.56
N LEU A 207 -9.11 10.49 15.00
CA LEU A 207 -9.29 11.14 16.29
C LEU A 207 -10.69 11.79 16.27
N ARG A 208 -11.74 11.01 16.54
CA ARG A 208 -13.16 11.39 16.61
C ARG A 208 -13.72 11.95 15.27
N ASN A 209 -14.65 11.24 14.61
CA ASN A 209 -15.54 11.74 13.54
C ASN A 209 -15.16 11.59 12.04
N ALA A 210 -14.55 10.50 11.58
CA ALA A 210 -14.50 10.26 10.14
C ALA A 210 -14.96 8.86 9.75
N ALA A 211 -15.94 8.82 8.84
CA ALA A 211 -16.77 7.66 8.56
C ALA A 211 -16.44 6.99 7.21
N GLN A 212 -15.43 7.49 6.48
CA GLN A 212 -15.19 7.09 5.08
C GLN A 212 -13.71 7.15 4.65
N SER A 213 -13.28 6.14 3.89
CA SER A 213 -12.11 6.14 3.02
C SER A 213 -12.49 6.77 1.68
N VAL A 214 -11.67 7.67 1.12
CA VAL A 214 -11.99 8.31 -0.17
C VAL A 214 -10.85 8.12 -1.17
N PHE A 215 -11.10 7.42 -2.26
CA PHE A 215 -10.16 7.30 -3.38
C PHE A 215 -10.55 8.31 -4.45
N THR A 216 -9.83 9.42 -4.61
CA THR A 216 -10.14 10.42 -5.65
C THR A 216 -9.46 10.17 -6.99
N ASP A 217 -8.53 9.21 -7.03
CA ASP A 217 -7.76 8.87 -8.23
C ASP A 217 -8.28 7.59 -8.90
N GLN A 218 -7.53 7.10 -9.90
CA GLN A 218 -7.89 5.91 -10.66
C GLN A 218 -7.65 4.61 -9.85
N ILE A 219 -8.66 3.75 -9.81
CA ILE A 219 -8.55 2.35 -9.37
C ILE A 219 -8.74 1.45 -10.59
N ASP A 220 -7.74 0.61 -10.88
CA ASP A 220 -7.79 -0.37 -11.95
C ASP A 220 -8.09 -1.76 -11.38
N LEU A 221 -9.29 -2.29 -11.65
CA LEU A 221 -9.65 -3.68 -11.35
C LEU A 221 -9.37 -4.55 -12.57
N THR A 222 -8.47 -5.51 -12.43
CA THR A 222 -8.13 -6.45 -13.52
C THR A 222 -8.50 -7.90 -13.21
N GLY A 223 -8.85 -8.16 -11.95
CA GLY A 223 -9.36 -9.43 -11.46
C GLY A 223 -10.42 -9.21 -10.39
N ASN A 224 -11.03 -10.30 -9.93
CA ASN A 224 -11.98 -10.26 -8.81
C ASN A 224 -11.35 -9.55 -7.61
N THR A 225 -12.09 -8.67 -6.95
CA THR A 225 -11.58 -7.81 -5.87
C THR A 225 -12.57 -7.77 -4.71
N THR A 226 -12.09 -7.80 -3.47
CA THR A 226 -12.95 -7.78 -2.27
C THR A 226 -12.60 -6.64 -1.34
N PHE A 227 -13.33 -5.53 -1.43
CA PHE A 227 -13.24 -4.45 -0.45
C PHE A 227 -13.91 -4.81 0.87
N GLY A 228 -13.22 -4.63 1.99
CA GLY A 228 -13.72 -4.87 3.34
C GLY A 228 -13.31 -3.80 4.34
N GLY A 229 -13.81 -3.93 5.57
CA GLY A 229 -13.48 -3.03 6.67
C GLY A 229 -14.72 -2.50 7.39
N ILE A 230 -14.48 -1.72 8.44
CA ILE A 230 -15.51 -1.16 9.34
C ILE A 230 -15.88 0.29 8.99
N ASN A 231 -15.37 0.83 7.88
CA ASN A 231 -15.64 2.19 7.43
C ASN A 231 -16.24 2.20 6.04
N GLY A 232 -16.97 3.27 5.70
CA GLY A 232 -17.45 3.47 4.35
C GLY A 232 -16.28 3.60 3.38
N ILE A 233 -16.41 3.07 2.17
CA ILE A 233 -15.44 3.23 1.09
C ILE A 233 -16.10 4.07 0.02
N THR A 234 -15.47 5.18 -0.37
CA THR A 234 -15.91 6.04 -1.45
C THR A 234 -14.84 6.05 -2.52
N ILE A 235 -15.17 5.61 -3.72
CA ILE A 235 -14.35 5.80 -4.92
C ILE A 235 -14.94 7.01 -5.62
N ASN A 236 -14.22 8.14 -5.59
CA ASN A 236 -14.58 9.41 -6.18
C ASN A 236 -13.78 9.74 -7.46
N GLY A 237 -12.82 8.89 -7.82
CA GLY A 237 -12.07 8.93 -9.09
C GLY A 237 -12.57 7.88 -10.10
N ASN A 238 -11.74 7.57 -11.11
CA ASN A 238 -12.10 6.60 -12.15
C ASN A 238 -11.98 5.16 -11.61
N LEU A 239 -13.06 4.38 -11.69
CA LEU A 239 -12.98 2.92 -11.54
C LEU A 239 -12.88 2.26 -12.92
N ASN A 240 -11.67 1.87 -13.31
CA ASN A 240 -11.42 1.17 -14.56
C ASN A 240 -11.49 -0.33 -14.34
N VAL A 241 -12.21 -1.05 -15.18
CA VAL A 241 -12.29 -2.51 -15.11
C VAL A 241 -11.75 -3.11 -16.40
N SER A 242 -10.55 -3.68 -16.35
CA SER A 242 -9.87 -4.30 -17.49
C SER A 242 -9.57 -5.77 -17.19
N GLY A 243 -10.55 -6.62 -17.48
CA GLY A 243 -10.49 -8.07 -17.28
C GLY A 243 -11.83 -8.69 -17.62
N SER A 244 -11.87 -9.98 -17.96
CA SER A 244 -13.13 -10.67 -18.22
C SER A 244 -13.74 -11.18 -16.92
N ASN A 245 -15.02 -10.95 -16.71
CA ASN A 245 -15.79 -11.45 -15.56
C ASN A 245 -15.30 -10.98 -14.18
N VAL A 246 -14.79 -9.75 -14.08
CA VAL A 246 -14.37 -9.18 -12.79
C VAL A 246 -15.58 -9.06 -11.87
N THR A 247 -15.45 -9.62 -10.66
CA THR A 247 -16.40 -9.46 -9.55
C THR A 247 -15.84 -8.47 -8.54
N LEU A 248 -16.62 -7.46 -8.18
CA LEU A 248 -16.33 -6.59 -7.04
C LEU A 248 -17.18 -7.02 -5.85
N THR A 249 -16.54 -7.37 -4.74
CA THR A 249 -17.22 -7.76 -3.50
C THR A 249 -16.99 -6.68 -2.44
N LYS A 250 -18.06 -6.21 -1.81
CA LYS A 250 -18.00 -5.42 -0.58
C LYS A 250 -18.42 -6.32 0.59
N ILE A 251 -17.56 -6.43 1.60
CA ILE A 251 -17.85 -7.10 2.87
C ILE A 251 -17.83 -6.12 4.04
N GLY A 252 -18.57 -6.44 5.11
CA GLY A 252 -18.61 -5.65 6.34
C GLY A 252 -19.70 -4.57 6.35
N GLY A 253 -20.09 -4.13 7.56
CA GLY A 253 -21.29 -3.33 7.89
C GLY A 253 -21.47 -1.95 7.23
N THR A 254 -20.61 -1.55 6.29
CA THR A 254 -20.45 -0.17 5.86
C THR A 254 -20.65 0.04 4.37
N THR A 255 -20.87 1.30 4.01
CA THR A 255 -21.20 1.71 2.65
C THR A 255 -20.05 1.57 1.66
N LEU A 256 -20.31 1.10 0.45
CA LEU A 256 -19.48 1.34 -0.74
C LEU A 256 -20.17 2.41 -1.61
N THR A 257 -19.47 3.49 -1.91
CA THR A 257 -19.96 4.61 -2.71
C THR A 257 -19.10 4.74 -3.96
N LEU A 258 -19.72 4.73 -5.14
CA LEU A 258 -19.05 4.96 -6.42
C LEU A 258 -19.50 6.31 -7.00
N ARG A 259 -18.61 7.30 -7.03
CA ARG A 259 -18.81 8.70 -7.45
C ARG A 259 -17.71 9.15 -8.41
N GLY A 260 -17.99 10.17 -9.23
CA GLY A 260 -17.06 10.67 -10.25
C GLY A 260 -17.47 10.29 -11.67
N SER A 261 -16.75 10.85 -12.65
CA SER A 261 -16.92 10.54 -14.08
C SER A 261 -16.41 9.13 -14.32
N HIS A 262 -17.25 8.10 -14.14
CA HIS A 262 -16.89 6.69 -14.31
C HIS A 262 -16.71 6.33 -15.79
N ASN A 263 -15.66 6.89 -16.38
CA ASN A 263 -15.28 6.69 -17.77
C ASN A 263 -14.58 5.33 -17.87
N ASN A 264 -15.28 4.34 -18.45
CA ASN A 264 -14.79 2.98 -18.75
C ASN A 264 -14.96 1.90 -17.67
N VAL A 265 -16.10 1.88 -16.98
CA VAL A 265 -16.75 0.57 -16.79
C VAL A 265 -17.34 0.19 -18.15
N THR A 266 -16.53 -0.25 -19.10
CA THR A 266 -17.07 -0.86 -20.32
C THR A 266 -17.86 -2.07 -19.87
N ALA A 267 -19.16 -2.05 -20.12
CA ALA A 267 -20.18 -2.91 -19.53
C ALA A 267 -20.05 -4.42 -19.89
N ALA A 268 -18.90 -4.86 -20.39
CA ALA A 268 -18.54 -6.25 -20.65
C ALA A 268 -17.59 -6.84 -19.59
N ASN A 269 -16.92 -6.01 -18.78
CA ASN A 269 -15.80 -6.46 -17.93
C ASN A 269 -16.17 -6.65 -16.45
N LEU A 270 -17.05 -5.80 -15.90
CA LEU A 270 -17.59 -5.95 -14.55
C LEU A 270 -18.87 -6.80 -14.59
N SER A 271 -18.75 -8.09 -14.30
CA SER A 271 -19.89 -9.02 -14.39
C SER A 271 -20.83 -8.94 -13.19
N ARG A 272 -20.29 -8.59 -12.01
CA ARG A 272 -21.03 -8.69 -10.75
C ARG A 272 -20.49 -7.76 -9.65
N ILE A 273 -21.41 -7.16 -8.91
CA ILE A 273 -21.14 -6.46 -7.65
C ILE A 273 -21.88 -7.21 -6.54
N ILE A 274 -21.14 -7.71 -5.54
CA ILE A 274 -21.71 -8.38 -4.37
C ILE A 274 -21.59 -7.44 -3.18
N VAL A 275 -22.70 -7.18 -2.49
CA VAL A 275 -22.74 -6.30 -1.31
C VAL A 275 -23.23 -7.16 -0.15
N ASN A 276 -22.32 -7.54 0.75
CA ASN A 276 -22.63 -8.40 1.89
C ASN A 276 -22.68 -7.60 3.19
N GLY A 277 -23.88 -7.36 3.71
CA GLY A 277 -24.11 -6.60 4.95
C GLY A 277 -23.73 -5.11 4.85
N ALA A 278 -23.77 -4.52 3.66
CA ALA A 278 -23.31 -3.16 3.35
C ALA A 278 -24.34 -2.39 2.52
N SER A 279 -24.23 -1.06 2.45
CA SER A 279 -25.00 -0.27 1.47
C SER A 279 -24.17 0.02 0.21
N LEU A 280 -24.78 0.00 -0.97
CA LEU A 280 -24.17 0.44 -2.23
C LEU A 280 -24.82 1.74 -2.70
N PHE A 281 -24.01 2.77 -2.94
CA PHE A 281 -24.46 4.03 -3.54
C PHE A 281 -23.81 4.23 -4.91
N LEU A 282 -24.65 4.36 -5.93
CA LEU A 282 -24.21 4.66 -7.29
C LEU A 282 -24.47 6.14 -7.59
N GLY A 283 -23.44 6.85 -8.05
CA GLY A 283 -23.56 8.20 -8.60
C GLY A 283 -24.34 8.21 -9.92
N THR A 284 -24.75 9.41 -10.34
CA THR A 284 -25.57 9.63 -11.55
C THR A 284 -24.92 9.16 -12.86
N ASP A 285 -23.60 8.99 -12.87
CA ASP A 285 -22.80 8.65 -14.05
C ASP A 285 -22.28 7.21 -14.03
N VAL A 286 -22.75 6.37 -13.10
CA VAL A 286 -22.34 4.96 -13.07
C VAL A 286 -23.09 4.18 -14.16
N ALA A 287 -22.40 3.90 -15.27
CA ALA A 287 -22.86 2.94 -16.28
C ALA A 287 -22.69 1.49 -15.79
N ALA A 288 -23.37 1.11 -14.71
CA ALA A 288 -23.45 -0.28 -14.25
C ALA A 288 -24.39 -1.13 -15.12
N ALA A 289 -24.67 -0.71 -16.36
CA ALA A 289 -25.82 -1.13 -17.16
C ALA A 289 -25.94 -2.65 -17.41
N ASN A 290 -24.88 -3.44 -17.17
CA ASN A 290 -24.88 -4.91 -17.33
C ASN A 290 -24.31 -5.69 -16.13
N ALA A 291 -23.90 -5.03 -15.04
CA ALA A 291 -23.38 -5.75 -13.88
C ALA A 291 -24.53 -6.33 -13.06
N THR A 292 -24.48 -7.62 -12.70
CA THR A 292 -25.45 -8.18 -11.75
C THR A 292 -25.14 -7.65 -10.35
N ILE A 293 -26.07 -6.92 -9.73
CA ILE A 293 -25.95 -6.49 -8.34
C ILE A 293 -26.59 -7.57 -7.46
N VAL A 294 -25.79 -8.19 -6.59
CA VAL A 294 -26.24 -9.16 -5.59
C VAL A 294 -26.15 -8.51 -4.22
N LEU A 295 -27.31 -8.26 -3.61
CA LEU A 295 -27.41 -7.83 -2.22
C LEU A 295 -27.56 -9.09 -1.35
N ASP A 296 -26.58 -9.36 -0.50
CA ASP A 296 -26.56 -10.53 0.38
C ASP A 296 -26.46 -10.08 1.86
N GLY A 297 -27.15 -10.79 2.75
CA GLY A 297 -27.16 -10.50 4.19
C GLY A 297 -28.08 -9.38 4.66
N THR A 298 -28.33 -9.36 5.98
CA THR A 298 -29.16 -8.37 6.66
C THR A 298 -28.51 -6.98 6.64
N GLY A 299 -29.25 -5.96 6.20
CA GLY A 299 -28.76 -4.58 6.11
C GLY A 299 -28.14 -4.19 4.76
N ALA A 300 -28.17 -5.11 3.77
CA ALA A 300 -27.81 -4.75 2.41
C ALA A 300 -28.85 -3.82 1.77
N GLY A 301 -28.41 -2.71 1.19
CA GLY A 301 -29.30 -1.69 0.61
C GLY A 301 -28.70 -1.01 -0.62
N LEU A 302 -29.56 -0.61 -1.56
CA LEU A 302 -29.20 0.15 -2.75
C LEU A 302 -29.72 1.59 -2.61
N GLY A 303 -28.84 2.57 -2.75
CA GLY A 303 -29.19 4.00 -2.75
C GLY A 303 -28.69 4.70 -4.00
N GLY A 304 -29.39 5.75 -4.44
CA GLY A 304 -28.98 6.58 -5.58
C GLY A 304 -28.98 8.07 -5.23
N TYR A 305 -28.03 8.83 -5.78
CA TYR A 305 -28.07 10.30 -5.76
C TYR A 305 -28.91 10.82 -6.93
N GLY A 306 -30.18 10.43 -6.99
CA GLY A 306 -31.14 10.95 -7.96
C GLY A 306 -32.24 11.69 -7.22
N ARG A 307 -32.58 12.91 -7.64
CA ARG A 307 -33.90 13.47 -7.34
C ARG A 307 -34.90 12.44 -7.87
N GLU A 308 -35.65 11.79 -7.00
CA GLU A 308 -36.89 11.12 -7.37
C GLU A 308 -37.76 12.20 -8.02
N ARG A 309 -37.66 12.37 -9.34
CA ARG A 309 -38.72 12.99 -10.09
C ARG A 309 -39.80 11.93 -10.17
N GLU A 310 -40.58 11.84 -9.10
CA GLU A 310 -41.94 11.35 -9.19
C GLU A 310 -42.62 12.14 -10.31
N HIS A 311 -42.74 11.53 -11.48
CA HIS A 311 -43.74 11.95 -12.45
C HIS A 311 -45.09 11.56 -11.87
N CYS A 312 -45.64 12.45 -11.03
CA CYS A 312 -47.08 12.53 -10.85
C CYS A 312 -47.68 13.24 -12.07
N GLN A 313 -48.52 12.47 -12.78
CA GLN A 313 -49.40 12.78 -13.92
C GLN A 313 -48.76 12.80 -15.31
#